data_AF-A0AAE1YID4-F1
#
_entry.id   AF-A0AAE1YID4-F1
#
_cell.length_a   1.000
_cell.length_b   1.000
_cell.length_c   1.000
_cell.angle_alpha   90.00
_cell.angle_beta   90.00
_cell.angle_gamma   90.00
#
_symmetry.space_group_name_H-M   'P 1'
#
loop_
_entity.id
_entity.type
_entity.pdbx_description
1 polymer ?
#
loop_
_entity_poly.entity_id
_entity_poly.type
_entity_poly.pdbx_seq_one_letter_code
_entity_poly.pdbx_strand_id
1 'polypeptide(L)'
;MIFLCWSPPSRQEQKACVDNAGVFNYDSKYKGATAKHAWKIKQDRELSENGFLVNHARVLVGSGVETFEKGKRALQNWRHFSLNWAFVDPKTPIQRGVKFCVCSKAIFPWLLMPLEVVYVDESRSAVASFSFGSGTLQGHLLAGEERFSITMDEKNDVWYEILSFSKPANFLSLIGYPYVLLKQKHFACDSTLAMQKHLSAK
;
A
#
# COMPACT_ATOMS: atom_id res chain seq x y z
N MET A 1 -2.06 -13.78 -15.37
CA MET A 1 -1.38 -12.99 -16.42
C MET A 1 -0.74 -11.77 -15.76
N ILE A 2 0.47 -11.38 -16.14
CA ILE A 2 1.10 -10.13 -15.68
C ILE A 2 0.74 -9.04 -16.69
N PHE A 3 0.38 -7.85 -16.21
CA PHE A 3 -0.09 -6.74 -17.05
C PHE A 3 1.03 -5.74 -17.29
N LEU A 4 1.45 -5.57 -18.55
CA LEU A 4 2.59 -4.76 -18.96
C LEU A 4 2.17 -3.70 -19.98
N CYS A 5 2.66 -2.47 -19.84
CA CYS A 5 2.43 -1.37 -20.80
C CYS A 5 3.75 -0.66 -21.17
N TRP A 6 3.94 -0.29 -22.44
CA TRP A 6 5.15 0.39 -22.90
C TRP A 6 5.15 1.90 -22.59
N SER A 7 3.96 2.47 -22.36
CA SER A 7 3.71 3.85 -21.94
C SER A 7 3.03 3.88 -20.55
N PRO A 8 2.96 5.05 -19.88
CA PRO A 8 2.16 5.18 -18.66
C PRO A 8 0.73 4.65 -18.89
N PRO A 9 0.25 3.68 -18.07
CA PRO A 9 -1.02 3.02 -18.37
C PRO A 9 -2.22 3.97 -18.37
N SER A 10 -3.00 3.92 -19.43
CA SER A 10 -4.28 4.62 -19.56
C SER A 10 -5.33 4.08 -18.58
N ARG A 11 -6.39 4.85 -18.34
CA ARG A 11 -7.52 4.38 -17.49
C ARG A 11 -8.18 3.11 -18.04
N GLN A 12 -8.20 2.94 -19.35
CA GLN A 12 -8.79 1.75 -19.98
C GLN A 12 -7.94 0.51 -19.71
N GLU A 13 -6.61 0.61 -19.79
CA GLU A 13 -5.69 -0.47 -19.46
C GLU A 13 -5.74 -0.81 -17.96
N GLN A 14 -5.84 0.21 -17.09
CA GLN A 14 -6.05 0.03 -15.66
C GLN A 14 -7.35 -0.72 -15.36
N LYS A 15 -8.46 -0.31 -16.00
CA LYS A 15 -9.74 -1.00 -15.87
C LYS A 15 -9.66 -2.45 -16.36
N ALA A 16 -9.03 -2.68 -17.51
CA ALA A 16 -8.83 -4.03 -18.05
C ALA A 16 -7.99 -4.89 -17.09
N CYS A 17 -6.95 -4.35 -16.46
CA CYS A 17 -6.17 -5.05 -15.45
C CYS A 17 -7.04 -5.48 -14.26
N VAL A 18 -7.88 -4.58 -13.76
CA VAL A 18 -8.78 -4.86 -12.63
C VAL A 18 -9.88 -5.87 -12.99
N ASP A 19 -10.50 -5.74 -14.16
CA ASP A 19 -11.56 -6.65 -14.61
C ASP A 19 -11.04 -8.07 -14.84
N ASN A 20 -9.79 -8.20 -15.31
CA ASN A 20 -9.12 -9.49 -15.49
C ASN A 20 -8.41 -9.98 -14.22
N ALA A 21 -8.37 -9.18 -13.15
CA ALA A 21 -7.82 -9.60 -11.89
C ALA A 21 -8.78 -10.59 -11.22
N GLY A 22 -8.26 -11.79 -10.95
CA GLY A 22 -9.01 -12.85 -10.29
C GLY A 22 -9.26 -12.57 -8.80
N VAL A 23 -9.21 -13.63 -8.01
CA VAL A 23 -9.33 -13.56 -6.55
C VAL A 23 -8.03 -13.11 -5.89
N PHE A 24 -8.04 -12.95 -4.57
CA PHE A 24 -6.82 -12.78 -3.77
C PHE A 24 -5.82 -13.90 -4.06
N ASN A 25 -4.54 -13.56 -4.20
CA ASN A 25 -3.46 -14.51 -4.50
C ASN A 25 -2.66 -14.95 -3.25
N TYR A 26 -3.23 -14.74 -2.06
CA TYR A 26 -2.71 -15.18 -0.77
C TYR A 26 -3.83 -15.82 0.06
N ASP A 27 -3.46 -16.60 1.08
CA ASP A 27 -4.43 -17.34 1.89
C ASP A 27 -5.39 -16.38 2.63
N SER A 28 -6.68 -16.68 2.51
CA SER A 28 -7.79 -15.95 3.14
C SER A 28 -7.63 -15.75 4.65
N LYS A 29 -6.92 -16.65 5.36
CA LYS A 29 -6.68 -16.51 6.80
C LYS A 29 -5.84 -15.28 7.17
N TYR A 30 -5.03 -14.77 6.24
CA TYR A 30 -4.24 -13.56 6.45
C TYR A 30 -4.97 -12.28 6.03
N LYS A 31 -6.17 -12.38 5.47
CA LYS A 31 -6.95 -11.21 5.01
C LYS A 31 -7.30 -10.30 6.19
N GLY A 32 -6.87 -9.05 6.12
CA GLY A 32 -7.02 -8.05 7.17
C GLY A 32 -5.99 -8.14 8.29
N ALA A 33 -4.96 -9.00 8.15
CA ALA A 33 -3.94 -9.13 9.19
C ALA A 33 -3.21 -7.80 9.45
N THR A 34 -3.02 -6.95 8.43
CA THR A 34 -2.34 -5.66 8.58
C THR A 34 -3.09 -4.64 9.44
N ALA A 35 -4.36 -4.91 9.83
CA ALA A 35 -5.11 -4.11 10.80
C ALA A 35 -4.51 -4.22 12.22
N LYS A 36 -3.78 -5.30 12.51
CA LYS A 36 -3.03 -5.46 13.76
C LYS A 36 -1.82 -4.53 13.77
N HIS A 37 -1.35 -4.17 14.97
CA HIS A 37 -0.12 -3.39 15.14
C HIS A 37 1.11 -4.06 14.49
N ALA A 38 2.04 -3.23 13.99
CA ALA A 38 3.25 -3.68 13.30
C ALA A 38 4.08 -4.70 14.10
N TRP A 39 4.16 -4.56 15.43
CA TRP A 39 4.92 -5.50 16.27
C TRP A 39 4.31 -6.91 16.27
N LYS A 40 2.97 -7.04 16.23
CA LYS A 40 2.28 -8.33 16.15
C LYS A 40 2.58 -9.01 14.83
N ILE A 41 2.56 -8.25 13.73
CA ILE A 41 2.84 -8.77 12.39
C ILE A 41 4.30 -9.20 12.24
N LYS A 42 5.24 -8.46 12.83
CA LYS A 42 6.67 -8.83 12.83
C LYS A 42 6.98 -10.09 13.63
N GLN A 43 6.21 -10.38 14.67
CA GLN A 43 6.39 -11.55 15.55
C GLN A 43 5.54 -12.76 15.12
N ASP A 44 4.74 -12.61 14.07
CA ASP A 44 3.86 -13.66 13.57
C ASP A 44 4.69 -14.77 12.92
N ARG A 45 4.86 -15.87 13.67
CA ARG A 45 5.63 -17.03 13.21
C ARG A 45 5.02 -17.66 11.97
N GLU A 46 3.69 -17.70 11.89
CA GLU A 46 2.99 -18.32 10.78
C GLU A 46 3.27 -17.57 9.47
N LEU A 47 3.28 -16.23 9.49
CA LEU A 47 3.70 -15.45 8.32
C LEU A 47 5.14 -15.78 7.90
N SER A 48 6.07 -15.81 8.85
CA SER A 48 7.48 -16.07 8.55
C SER A 48 7.72 -17.49 8.02
N GLU A 49 7.10 -18.51 8.62
CA GLU A 49 7.19 -19.92 8.20
C GLU A 49 6.56 -20.14 6.81
N ASN A 50 5.59 -19.32 6.43
CA ASN A 50 4.98 -19.34 5.09
C ASN A 50 5.70 -18.43 4.07
N GLY A 51 6.89 -17.93 4.43
CA GLY A 51 7.80 -17.20 3.55
C GLY A 51 7.43 -15.74 3.30
N PHE A 52 6.55 -15.14 4.10
CA PHE A 52 6.23 -13.73 3.99
C PHE A 52 7.31 -12.87 4.67
N LEU A 53 7.73 -11.81 3.99
CA LEU A 53 8.57 -10.77 4.57
C LEU A 53 7.73 -9.56 4.94
N VAL A 54 7.99 -9.02 6.13
CA VAL A 54 7.32 -7.84 6.67
C VAL A 54 8.12 -6.59 6.34
N ASN A 55 7.49 -5.62 5.69
CA ASN A 55 8.02 -4.29 5.48
C ASN A 55 7.29 -3.30 6.40
N HIS A 56 8.03 -2.39 7.02
CA HIS A 56 7.49 -1.43 7.97
C HIS A 56 8.26 -0.11 7.93
N ALA A 57 7.56 0.98 7.65
CA ALA A 57 8.08 2.34 7.72
C ALA A 57 7.08 3.21 8.48
N ARG A 58 7.59 4.02 9.42
CA ARG A 58 6.79 4.97 10.19
C ARG A 58 7.56 6.26 10.32
N VAL A 59 6.90 7.39 10.06
CA VAL A 59 7.54 8.71 10.10
C VAL A 59 6.61 9.74 10.75
N LEU A 60 7.20 10.66 11.52
CA LEU A 60 6.50 11.82 12.03
C LEU A 60 6.24 12.80 10.88
N VAL A 61 4.99 13.25 10.73
CA VAL A 61 4.58 14.15 9.66
C VAL A 61 4.06 15.51 10.16
N GLY A 62 4.02 15.71 11.47
CA GLY A 62 3.64 16.96 12.11
C GLY A 62 2.86 16.69 13.40
N SER A 63 2.06 17.66 13.85
CA SER A 63 1.27 17.52 15.07
C SER A 63 -0.11 18.19 14.94
N GLY A 64 -1.05 17.75 15.79
CA GLY A 64 -2.39 18.31 15.92
C GLY A 64 -3.44 17.79 14.93
N VAL A 65 -4.69 18.10 15.25
CA VAL A 65 -5.88 17.64 14.52
C VAL A 65 -5.88 18.10 13.06
N GLU A 66 -5.41 19.32 12.77
CA GLU A 66 -5.35 19.83 11.41
C GLU A 66 -4.41 18.99 10.53
N THR A 67 -3.21 18.68 11.03
CA THR A 67 -2.25 17.79 10.36
C THR A 67 -2.84 16.40 10.16
N PHE A 68 -3.55 15.86 11.17
CA PHE A 68 -4.24 14.58 11.05
C PHE A 68 -5.30 14.58 9.94
N GLU A 69 -6.21 15.55 9.93
CA GLU A 69 -7.27 15.65 8.91
C GLU A 69 -6.70 15.89 7.52
N LYS A 70 -5.62 16.69 7.42
CA LYS A 70 -4.87 16.88 6.17
C LYS A 70 -4.21 15.57 5.71
N GLY A 71 -3.61 14.81 6.62
CA GLY A 71 -3.01 13.50 6.38
C GLY A 71 -4.04 12.46 5.92
N LYS A 72 -5.21 12.43 6.57
CA LYS A 72 -6.34 11.58 6.18
C LYS A 72 -6.78 11.89 4.75
N ARG A 73 -7.02 13.17 4.43
CA ARG A 73 -7.36 13.60 3.06
C ARG A 73 -6.26 13.24 2.07
N ALA A 74 -4.99 13.38 2.45
CA ALA A 74 -3.86 13.03 1.60
C ALA A 74 -3.83 11.52 1.27
N LEU A 75 -4.12 10.66 2.24
CA LEU A 75 -4.28 9.22 1.99
C LEU A 75 -5.46 8.93 1.06
N GLN A 76 -6.63 9.51 1.34
CA GLN A 76 -7.84 9.35 0.53
C GLN A 76 -7.68 9.81 -0.93
N ASN A 77 -6.76 10.75 -1.19
CA ASN A 77 -6.43 11.25 -2.52
C ASN A 77 -5.12 10.67 -3.08
N TRP A 78 -4.64 9.54 -2.55
CA TRP A 78 -3.47 8.80 -3.05
C TRP A 78 -2.16 9.62 -3.12
N ARG A 79 -1.98 10.60 -2.21
CA ARG A 79 -0.76 11.45 -2.20
C ARG A 79 0.52 10.67 -1.91
N HIS A 80 0.42 9.62 -1.12
CA HIS A 80 1.50 8.67 -0.84
C HIS A 80 1.94 7.83 -2.06
N PHE A 81 1.14 7.83 -3.14
CA PHE A 81 1.44 7.29 -4.46
C PHE A 81 1.56 8.40 -5.52
N SER A 82 1.76 9.67 -5.15
CA SER A 82 2.01 10.73 -6.15
C SER A 82 3.50 10.76 -6.56
N LEU A 83 4.02 9.63 -7.04
CA LEU A 83 5.43 9.45 -7.40
C LEU A 83 5.60 9.45 -8.92
N ASN A 84 6.71 9.99 -9.42
CA ASN A 84 6.99 10.04 -10.87
C ASN A 84 7.08 8.64 -11.52
N TRP A 85 7.25 7.60 -10.71
CA TRP A 85 7.43 6.22 -11.14
C TRP A 85 6.35 5.28 -10.60
N ALA A 86 5.45 5.71 -9.71
CA ALA A 86 4.37 4.88 -9.20
C ALA A 86 3.14 5.73 -8.88
N PHE A 87 1.97 5.30 -9.33
CA PHE A 87 0.71 6.02 -9.09
C PHE A 87 -0.51 5.10 -9.05
N VAL A 88 -1.60 5.63 -8.48
CA VAL A 88 -2.96 5.09 -8.51
C VAL A 88 -3.87 6.15 -9.12
N ASP A 89 -4.94 5.77 -9.84
CA ASP A 89 -5.92 6.76 -10.32
C ASP A 89 -6.51 7.51 -9.10
N PRO A 90 -6.36 8.84 -9.01
CA PRO A 90 -6.84 9.61 -7.86
C PRO A 90 -8.36 9.56 -7.70
N LYS A 91 -9.11 9.10 -8.70
CA LYS A 91 -10.56 8.88 -8.62
C LYS A 91 -10.93 7.57 -7.92
N THR A 92 -9.96 6.70 -7.61
CA THR A 92 -10.21 5.42 -6.95
C THR A 92 -10.66 5.67 -5.51
N PRO A 93 -11.90 5.29 -5.13
CA PRO A 93 -12.37 5.47 -3.76
C PRO A 93 -11.70 4.47 -2.81
N ILE A 94 -11.33 4.93 -1.62
CA ILE A 94 -10.85 4.05 -0.54
C ILE A 94 -12.05 3.50 0.22
N GLN A 95 -12.60 2.40 -0.27
CA GLN A 95 -13.75 1.70 0.31
C GLN A 95 -13.57 0.20 0.21
N ARG A 96 -14.02 -0.56 1.21
CA ARG A 96 -13.92 -2.02 1.23
C ARG A 96 -14.54 -2.65 -0.02
N GLY A 97 -13.83 -3.59 -0.63
CA GLY A 97 -14.23 -4.29 -1.85
C GLY A 97 -13.91 -3.54 -3.15
N VAL A 98 -13.43 -2.29 -3.08
CA VAL A 98 -13.00 -1.57 -4.28
C VAL A 98 -11.70 -2.19 -4.79
N LYS A 99 -11.74 -2.65 -6.04
CA LYS A 99 -10.56 -3.10 -6.76
C LYS A 99 -9.91 -1.94 -7.51
N PHE A 100 -8.58 -1.94 -7.54
CA PHE A 100 -7.78 -0.92 -8.21
C PHE A 100 -6.45 -1.51 -8.66
N CYS A 101 -5.63 -0.73 -9.34
CA CYS A 101 -4.27 -1.14 -9.66
C CYS A 101 -3.27 -0.02 -9.35
N VAL A 102 -2.11 -0.43 -8.84
CA VAL A 102 -0.92 0.42 -8.76
C VAL A 102 -0.17 0.30 -10.09
N CYS A 103 0.07 1.43 -10.74
CA CYS A 103 0.88 1.54 -11.95
C CYS A 103 2.30 1.91 -11.55
N SER A 104 3.28 1.03 -11.78
CA SER A 104 4.67 1.26 -11.41
C SER A 104 5.61 1.11 -12.61
N LYS A 105 6.49 2.07 -12.81
CA LYS A 105 7.54 2.05 -13.82
C LYS A 105 8.70 1.18 -13.33
N ALA A 106 8.89 0.02 -13.97
CA ALA A 106 10.12 -0.75 -13.85
C ALA A 106 11.21 -0.18 -14.79
N ILE A 107 12.37 -0.84 -14.89
CA ILE A 107 13.44 -0.42 -15.81
C ILE A 107 12.86 -0.28 -17.23
N PHE A 108 12.16 -1.32 -17.74
CA PHE A 108 11.14 -1.31 -18.81
C PHE A 108 10.42 -2.69 -18.73
N PRO A 109 9.09 -2.84 -18.94
CA PRO A 109 7.98 -1.89 -19.17
C PRO A 109 7.28 -1.39 -17.87
N TRP A 110 6.15 -0.65 -17.99
CA TRP A 110 5.26 -0.36 -16.85
C TRP A 110 4.53 -1.61 -16.38
N LEU A 111 4.41 -1.75 -15.07
CA LEU A 111 3.73 -2.84 -14.39
C LEU A 111 2.39 -2.33 -13.84
N LEU A 112 1.31 -3.08 -14.10
CA LEU A 112 0.04 -2.88 -13.42
C LEU A 112 -0.13 -3.99 -12.37
N MET A 113 -0.31 -3.58 -11.13
CA MET A 113 -0.39 -4.47 -9.98
C MET A 113 -1.79 -4.36 -9.39
N PRO A 114 -2.68 -5.35 -9.60
CA PRO A 114 -4.07 -5.27 -9.13
C PRO A 114 -4.19 -5.60 -7.64
N LEU A 115 -4.98 -4.80 -6.92
CA LEU A 115 -5.29 -4.96 -5.51
C LEU A 115 -6.78 -4.76 -5.25
N GLU A 116 -7.23 -5.16 -4.07
CA GLU A 116 -8.56 -4.87 -3.54
C GLU A 116 -8.44 -4.31 -2.12
N VAL A 117 -9.19 -3.26 -1.81
CA VAL A 117 -9.28 -2.72 -0.45
C VAL A 117 -10.02 -3.73 0.44
N VAL A 118 -9.30 -4.29 1.41
CA VAL A 118 -9.79 -5.35 2.31
C VAL A 118 -10.60 -4.78 3.46
N TYR A 119 -10.15 -3.66 4.01
CA TYR A 119 -10.80 -2.97 5.12
C TYR A 119 -10.43 -1.48 5.10
N VAL A 120 -11.26 -0.69 5.78
CA VAL A 120 -11.02 0.73 6.07
C VAL A 120 -11.42 0.93 7.53
N ASP A 121 -10.48 1.36 8.35
CA ASP A 121 -10.69 1.58 9.78
C ASP A 121 -10.48 3.06 10.11
N GLU A 122 -11.46 3.66 10.79
CA GLU A 122 -11.38 5.02 11.32
C GLU A 122 -11.80 4.99 12.79
N SER A 123 -11.00 5.60 13.66
CA SER A 123 -11.33 5.75 15.08
C SER A 123 -11.08 7.17 15.56
N ARG A 124 -11.95 7.63 16.48
CA ARG A 124 -11.84 8.91 17.19
C ARG A 124 -11.95 8.78 18.72
N SER A 125 -12.00 7.54 19.24
CA SER A 125 -12.39 7.29 20.64
C SER A 125 -11.27 7.36 21.68
N ALA A 126 -10.01 7.22 21.26
CA ALA A 126 -8.85 7.34 22.16
C ALA A 126 -7.68 8.08 21.49
N VAL A 127 -7.31 7.62 20.28
CA VAL A 127 -6.28 8.18 19.41
C VAL A 127 -6.94 8.30 18.05
N ALA A 128 -6.90 9.49 17.44
CA ALA A 128 -7.48 9.66 16.11
C ALA A 128 -6.67 8.85 15.10
N SER A 129 -7.32 7.95 14.38
CA SER A 129 -6.66 7.08 13.40
C SER A 129 -7.52 6.91 12.16
N PHE A 130 -6.84 6.84 11.01
CA PHE A 130 -7.44 6.41 9.77
C PHE A 130 -6.46 5.47 9.07
N SER A 131 -6.94 4.32 8.63
CA SER A 131 -6.14 3.35 7.89
C SER A 131 -6.98 2.57 6.90
N PHE A 132 -6.33 2.02 5.89
CA PHE A 132 -6.93 1.04 5.00
C PHE A 132 -5.87 0.02 4.61
N GLY A 133 -6.29 -1.24 4.50
CA GLY A 133 -5.46 -2.34 4.03
C GLY A 133 -5.91 -2.79 2.64
N SER A 134 -4.97 -3.07 1.76
CA SER A 134 -5.22 -3.57 0.41
C SER A 134 -4.49 -4.90 0.21
N GLY A 135 -5.24 -5.89 -0.26
CA GLY A 135 -4.74 -7.22 -0.56
C GLY A 135 -4.42 -7.37 -2.04
N THR A 136 -3.36 -8.10 -2.36
CA THR A 136 -2.97 -8.36 -3.74
C THR A 136 -3.91 -9.36 -4.43
N LEU A 137 -4.22 -9.11 -5.70
CA LEU A 137 -5.04 -10.01 -6.54
C LEU A 137 -4.18 -10.81 -7.51
N GLN A 138 -4.76 -11.85 -8.10
CA GLN A 138 -4.13 -12.56 -9.22
C GLN A 138 -3.71 -11.58 -10.34
N GLY A 139 -2.46 -11.72 -10.79
CA GLY A 139 -1.82 -10.80 -11.73
C GLY A 139 -0.84 -9.82 -11.08
N HIS A 140 -0.88 -9.68 -9.75
CA HIS A 140 0.14 -8.97 -8.99
C HIS A 140 1.45 -9.78 -8.95
N LEU A 141 2.60 -9.10 -8.94
CA LEU A 141 3.92 -9.72 -8.76
C LEU A 141 4.15 -10.29 -7.36
N LEU A 142 3.31 -9.93 -6.40
CA LEU A 142 3.47 -10.28 -4.99
C LEU A 142 2.16 -10.81 -4.46
N ALA A 143 2.27 -11.65 -3.45
CA ALA A 143 1.16 -12.17 -2.68
C ALA A 143 1.28 -11.62 -1.25
N GLY A 144 0.27 -10.90 -0.78
CA GLY A 144 0.26 -10.28 0.54
C GLY A 144 -0.72 -9.13 0.69
N GLU A 145 -0.50 -8.33 1.72
CA GLU A 145 -1.37 -7.20 2.08
C GLU A 145 -0.53 -6.01 2.54
N GLU A 146 -1.00 -4.80 2.24
CA GLU A 146 -0.37 -3.54 2.61
C GLU A 146 -1.38 -2.57 3.22
N ARG A 147 -1.02 -2.01 4.38
CA ARG A 147 -1.74 -0.96 5.08
C ARG A 147 -1.00 0.36 4.96
N PHE A 148 -1.78 1.40 4.68
CA PHE A 148 -1.40 2.80 4.89
C PHE A 148 -2.23 3.38 6.01
N SER A 149 -1.60 4.16 6.89
CA SER A 149 -2.32 4.80 7.99
C SER A 149 -1.76 6.15 8.38
N ILE A 150 -2.65 6.97 8.95
CA ILE A 150 -2.35 8.21 9.64
C ILE A 150 -2.92 8.11 11.05
N THR A 151 -2.09 8.37 12.06
CA THR A 151 -2.50 8.26 13.47
C THR A 151 -2.00 9.46 14.25
N MET A 152 -2.81 10.03 15.13
CA MET A 152 -2.42 11.09 16.06
C MET A 152 -2.35 10.52 17.48
N ASP A 153 -1.16 10.44 18.06
CA ASP A 153 -0.97 9.91 19.40
C ASP A 153 -1.40 10.87 20.52
N GLU A 154 -1.25 10.43 21.78
CA GLU A 154 -1.64 11.19 22.97
C GLU A 154 -0.87 12.50 23.16
N LYS A 155 0.30 12.65 22.50
CA LYS A 155 1.09 13.89 22.50
C LYS A 155 0.68 14.83 21.38
N ASN A 156 -0.35 14.47 20.62
CA ASN A 156 -0.77 15.09 19.37
C ASN A 156 0.25 14.95 18.23
N ASP A 157 1.24 14.06 18.34
CA ASP A 157 2.15 13.80 17.23
C ASP A 157 1.43 12.96 16.17
N VAL A 158 1.51 13.39 14.91
CA VAL A 158 0.86 12.74 13.78
C VAL A 158 1.88 11.91 13.01
N TRP A 159 1.57 10.63 12.85
CA TRP A 159 2.44 9.63 12.24
C TRP A 159 1.82 9.06 10.98
N TYR A 160 2.59 9.02 9.91
CA TYR A 160 2.29 8.23 8.72
C TYR A 160 3.01 6.88 8.82
N GLU A 161 2.30 5.79 8.53
CA GLU A 161 2.84 4.44 8.65
C GLU A 161 2.43 3.57 7.46
N ILE A 162 3.41 2.84 6.94
CA ILE A 162 3.30 1.79 5.92
C ILE A 162 3.63 0.48 6.60
N LEU A 163 2.73 -0.50 6.51
CA LEU A 163 2.95 -1.84 7.01
C LEU A 163 2.48 -2.85 5.97
N SER A 164 3.35 -3.73 5.53
CA SER A 164 2.98 -4.80 4.61
C SER A 164 3.66 -6.11 4.97
N PHE A 165 3.03 -7.21 4.56
CA PHE A 165 3.68 -8.51 4.48
C PHE A 165 3.51 -9.02 3.05
N SER A 166 4.56 -9.58 2.46
CA SER A 166 4.49 -10.06 1.08
C SER A 166 5.54 -11.12 0.76
N LYS A 167 5.25 -11.93 -0.26
CA LYS A 167 6.18 -12.88 -0.87
C LYS A 167 6.02 -12.89 -2.39
N PRO A 168 7.00 -13.42 -3.15
CA PRO A 168 6.86 -13.61 -4.60
C PRO A 168 5.59 -14.41 -4.95
N ALA A 169 4.80 -13.92 -5.91
CA ALA A 169 3.59 -14.62 -6.35
C ALA A 169 3.81 -15.53 -7.57
N ASN A 170 4.91 -15.33 -8.30
CA ASN A 170 5.20 -16.05 -9.53
C ASN A 170 6.71 -16.14 -9.81
N PHE A 171 7.09 -16.96 -10.78
CA PHE A 171 8.49 -17.20 -11.14
C PHE A 171 9.27 -15.93 -11.50
N LEU A 172 8.64 -14.97 -12.19
CA LEU A 172 9.27 -13.69 -12.53
C LEU A 172 9.61 -12.90 -11.26
N SER A 173 8.67 -12.81 -10.32
CA SER A 173 8.90 -12.14 -9.04
C SER A 173 9.89 -12.87 -8.13
N LEU A 174 10.05 -14.20 -8.31
CA LEU A 174 11.01 -15.00 -7.56
C LEU A 174 12.44 -14.72 -8.03
N ILE A 175 12.69 -14.72 -9.35
CA ILE A 175 13.99 -14.37 -9.93
C ILE A 175 14.33 -12.91 -9.62
N GLY A 176 13.34 -12.01 -9.80
CA GLY A 176 13.49 -10.59 -9.54
C GLY A 176 13.40 -10.19 -8.07
N TYR A 177 13.35 -11.15 -7.12
CA TYR A 177 12.97 -10.83 -5.75
C TYR A 177 13.90 -9.83 -5.05
N PRO A 178 15.24 -9.90 -5.19
CA PRO A 178 16.11 -8.87 -4.63
C PRO A 178 15.79 -7.46 -5.14
N TYR A 179 15.43 -7.33 -6.42
CA TYR A 179 15.00 -6.07 -7.01
C TYR A 179 13.65 -5.60 -6.47
N VAL A 180 12.69 -6.52 -6.30
CA VAL A 180 11.40 -6.22 -5.67
C VAL A 180 11.60 -5.67 -4.26
N LEU A 181 12.45 -6.31 -3.43
CA LEU A 181 12.72 -5.84 -2.07
C LEU A 181 13.36 -4.45 -2.06
N LEU A 182 14.28 -4.19 -2.99
CA LEU A 182 14.84 -2.85 -3.18
C LEU A 182 13.74 -1.83 -3.53
N LYS A 183 12.83 -2.18 -4.44
CA LYS A 183 11.71 -1.32 -4.85
C LYS A 183 10.69 -1.08 -3.74
N GLN A 184 10.41 -2.06 -2.88
CA GLN A 184 9.55 -1.86 -1.70
C GLN A 184 10.19 -0.88 -0.69
N LYS A 185 11.49 -1.01 -0.43
CA LYS A 185 12.22 -0.05 0.42
C LYS A 185 12.26 1.35 -0.19
N HIS A 186 12.51 1.43 -1.49
CA HIS A 186 12.50 2.70 -2.22
C HIS A 186 11.11 3.35 -2.22
N PHE A 187 10.06 2.56 -2.44
CA PHE A 187 8.67 3.02 -2.31
C PHE A 187 8.40 3.58 -0.92
N ALA A 188 8.77 2.85 0.14
CA ALA A 188 8.55 3.30 1.51
C ALA A 188 9.23 4.64 1.78
N CYS A 189 10.48 4.81 1.34
CA CYS A 189 11.21 6.07 1.45
C CYS A 189 10.49 7.21 0.70
N ASP A 190 10.26 7.05 -0.61
CA ASP A 190 9.65 8.09 -1.45
C ASP A 190 8.23 8.45 -0.99
N SER A 191 7.46 7.44 -0.58
CA SER A 191 6.10 7.60 -0.06
C SER A 191 6.09 8.41 1.24
N THR A 192 7.00 8.11 2.19
CA THR A 192 7.14 8.87 3.43
C THR A 192 7.54 10.33 3.16
N LEU A 193 8.49 10.56 2.25
CA LEU A 193 8.91 11.91 1.85
C LEU A 193 7.78 12.68 1.15
N ALA A 194 7.00 12.03 0.30
CA ALA A 194 5.85 12.65 -0.36
C ALA A 194 4.79 13.11 0.66
N MET A 195 4.51 12.29 1.67
CA MET A 195 3.60 12.64 2.75
C MET A 195 4.13 13.79 3.61
N GLN A 196 5.39 13.73 4.04
CA GLN A 196 6.00 14.84 4.79
C GLN A 196 5.97 16.14 4.01
N LYS A 197 6.36 16.13 2.73
CA LYS A 197 6.35 17.31 1.87
C LYS A 197 4.94 17.89 1.73
N HIS A 198 3.94 17.05 1.50
CA HIS A 198 2.55 17.50 1.33
C HIS A 198 1.97 18.10 2.62
N LEU A 199 2.30 17.53 3.77
CA LEU A 199 1.77 17.98 5.06
C LEU A 199 2.47 19.24 5.57
N SER A 200 3.77 19.39 5.32
CA SER A 200 4.54 20.60 5.65
C SER A 200 4.27 21.80 4.72
N ALA A 201 3.68 21.59 3.54
CA ALA A 201 3.32 22.68 2.64
C ALA A 201 2.18 23.52 3.25
N LYS A 202 2.35 24.85 3.30
CA LYS A 202 1.32 25.78 3.78
C LYS A 202 0.09 25.79 2.88
#